data_AF-A0A0D6M425-F1
#
_entry.id   AF-A0A0D6M425-F1
#
_cell.length_a   1.000
_cell.length_b   1.000
_cell.length_c   1.000
_cell.angle_alpha   90.00
_cell.angle_beta   90.00
_cell.angle_gamma   90.00
#
_symmetry.space_group_name_H-M   'P 1'
#
loop_
_entity.id
_entity.type
_entity.pdbx_description
1 polymer ?
#
loop_
_entity_poly.entity_id
_entity_poly.type
_entity_poly.pdbx_seq_one_letter_code
_entity_poly.pdbx_strand_id
1 'polypeptide(L)'
;MDLLKRLYFHDLQQALCRNEEPSANPSPQDRSAPSPQRSVDVAAPATIEEAKTATVAAPLVEATAPSTSTTLAAPESAPRVKKPPIQTSVDQPTESEQIRSRKSSSSSQKSSKSRRARKEELTREFENCLEQVLTWLLEAEEELSLLDEVDENDLKTVRKQFKDFENFMASLTESQDTVGRVLHRGQLLCGKAENEEERVAIEGQLRVVNGRWEELRELSMHRQNALQLSLNRLQTKQLATIDKWLSGVEFEMTSCEPLADSQDAALRQIEAHTRLQAKIHAFQDTINDLSSFVAVVSSVPCS
;
A
#
# COMPACT_ATOMS: atom_id res chain seq x y z
N MET A 1 -4.80 -2.05 -11.56
CA MET A 1 -3.67 -1.09 -11.52
C MET A 1 -3.89 -0.01 -10.46
N ASP A 2 -5.00 0.73 -10.46
CA ASP A 2 -5.14 1.90 -9.57
C ASP A 2 -5.39 1.58 -8.09
N LEU A 3 -5.98 0.41 -7.77
CA LEU A 3 -6.08 -0.09 -6.38
C LEU A 3 -4.70 -0.30 -5.75
N LEU A 4 -3.80 -1.00 -6.46
CA LEU A 4 -2.39 -1.18 -6.07
C LEU A 4 -1.69 0.17 -5.86
N LYS A 5 -1.90 1.16 -6.73
CA LYS A 5 -1.33 2.51 -6.56
C LYS A 5 -1.88 3.26 -5.35
N ARG A 6 -3.17 3.15 -5.05
CA ARG A 6 -3.78 3.78 -3.86
C ARG A 6 -3.24 3.18 -2.56
N LEU A 7 -3.14 1.85 -2.49
CA LEU A 7 -2.54 1.15 -1.36
C LEU A 7 -1.06 1.54 -1.16
N TYR A 8 -0.28 1.65 -2.25
CA TYR A 8 1.13 2.02 -2.20
C TYR A 8 1.37 3.50 -1.82
N PHE A 9 0.47 4.41 -2.22
CA PHE A 9 0.60 5.85 -1.93
C PHE A 9 0.28 6.18 -0.47
N HIS A 10 -0.63 5.40 0.15
CA HIS A 10 -0.94 5.52 1.57
C HIS A 10 0.27 5.19 2.47
N ASP A 11 1.03 4.15 2.11
CA ASP A 11 2.23 3.73 2.85
C ASP A 11 3.29 4.82 2.92
N LEU A 12 3.52 5.54 1.82
CA LEU A 12 4.46 6.67 1.81
C LEU A 12 4.02 7.76 2.79
N GLN A 13 2.72 8.03 2.85
CA GLN A 13 2.16 9.07 3.71
C GLN A 13 2.20 8.68 5.20
N GLN A 14 2.03 7.39 5.51
CA GLN A 14 2.09 6.86 6.88
C GLN A 14 3.54 6.64 7.35
N ALA A 15 4.48 6.34 6.45
CA ALA A 15 5.91 6.27 6.73
C ALA A 15 6.54 7.65 6.98
N LEU A 16 6.07 8.71 6.30
CA LEU A 16 6.50 10.09 6.57
C LEU A 16 6.09 10.55 7.97
N CYS A 17 4.85 10.24 8.40
CA CYS A 17 4.37 10.51 9.77
C CYS A 17 5.15 9.78 10.88
N ARG A 18 6.06 8.84 10.55
CA ARG A 18 6.81 8.03 11.53
C ARG A 18 8.22 8.53 11.83
N ASN A 19 8.71 9.54 11.10
CA ASN A 19 10.13 9.95 11.12
C ASN A 19 10.41 11.35 11.71
N GLU A 20 9.38 12.08 12.17
CA GLU A 20 9.56 13.40 12.82
C GLU A 20 9.16 13.39 14.30
N GLU A 21 10.07 12.94 15.17
CA GLU A 21 10.27 13.61 16.47
C GLU A 21 11.76 13.61 16.89
N PRO A 22 12.33 14.73 17.41
CA PRO A 22 13.79 14.85 17.60
C PRO A 22 14.22 14.94 19.08
N SER A 23 15.10 14.04 19.54
CA SER A 23 15.89 14.17 20.79
C SER A 23 16.91 13.02 20.91
N ALA A 24 18.14 13.14 21.41
CA ALA A 24 19.06 14.27 21.58
C ALA A 24 20.49 13.67 21.72
N ASN A 25 21.53 14.43 21.37
CA ASN A 25 22.92 13.99 21.51
C ASN A 25 23.39 14.07 22.99
N PRO A 26 24.30 13.20 23.44
CA PRO A 26 25.62 13.74 23.77
C PRO A 26 26.83 12.89 23.32
N SER A 27 27.91 13.59 23.02
CA SER A 27 29.19 13.08 22.52
C SER A 27 30.16 12.64 23.67
N PRO A 28 31.47 12.40 23.45
CA PRO A 28 32.00 11.06 23.16
C PRO A 28 33.09 10.60 24.14
N GLN A 29 33.26 9.28 24.36
CA GLN A 29 34.46 8.74 25.04
C GLN A 29 35.02 7.48 24.36
N ASP A 30 35.95 7.72 23.45
CA ASP A 30 37.28 7.11 23.37
C ASP A 30 37.52 5.74 24.06
N ARG A 31 37.79 4.68 23.26
CA ARG A 31 38.86 3.69 23.49
C ARG A 31 39.05 2.70 22.32
N SER A 32 40.23 2.79 21.71
CA SER A 32 41.08 1.70 21.19
C SER A 32 40.50 0.64 20.21
N ALA A 33 41.02 0.67 18.97
CA ALA A 33 41.15 -0.50 18.10
C ALA A 33 42.28 -1.46 18.59
N PRO A 34 42.47 -2.68 18.02
CA PRO A 34 43.10 -2.79 16.70
C PRO A 34 42.55 -3.91 15.78
N SER A 35 42.79 -3.76 14.47
CA SER A 35 42.76 -4.85 13.46
C SER A 35 44.15 -5.55 13.40
N PRO A 36 44.33 -6.72 12.73
CA PRO A 36 44.46 -6.73 11.27
C PRO A 36 44.05 -8.01 10.48
N GLN A 37 43.60 -7.78 9.24
CA GLN A 37 43.87 -8.52 7.99
C GLN A 37 43.67 -10.05 7.86
N ARG A 38 42.97 -10.44 6.78
CA ARG A 38 43.60 -11.23 5.68
C ARG A 38 42.91 -10.98 4.33
N SER A 39 43.71 -10.69 3.30
CA SER A 39 43.28 -10.50 1.91
C SER A 39 43.38 -11.78 1.08
N VAL A 40 42.63 -11.87 -0.03
CA VAL A 40 43.12 -12.30 -1.36
C VAL A 40 42.18 -11.81 -2.46
N ASP A 41 42.75 -11.14 -3.46
CA ASP A 41 42.11 -10.74 -4.72
C ASP A 41 42.10 -11.90 -5.75
N VAL A 42 41.34 -11.72 -6.85
CA VAL A 42 41.86 -11.64 -8.25
C VAL A 42 40.85 -12.15 -9.32
N ALA A 43 40.60 -11.27 -10.31
CA ALA A 43 40.22 -11.50 -11.72
C ALA A 43 38.85 -12.14 -12.11
N ALA A 44 38.00 -11.28 -12.70
CA ALA A 44 37.39 -11.58 -14.00
C ALA A 44 38.42 -11.31 -15.13
N PRO A 45 38.14 -11.69 -16.41
CA PRO A 45 37.51 -10.67 -17.26
C PRO A 45 36.57 -11.19 -18.37
N ALA A 46 35.69 -10.27 -18.80
CA ALA A 46 35.39 -9.94 -20.20
C ALA A 46 34.44 -10.80 -21.08
N THR A 47 33.67 -10.27 -22.06
CA THR A 47 33.22 -8.88 -22.39
C THR A 47 32.30 -8.92 -23.64
N ILE A 48 31.18 -8.15 -23.68
CA ILE A 48 30.47 -7.60 -24.89
C ILE A 48 29.70 -8.61 -25.82
N GLU A 49 28.55 -8.30 -26.47
CA GLU A 49 27.82 -7.01 -26.64
C GLU A 49 26.29 -7.15 -26.89
N GLU A 50 25.57 -6.03 -26.64
CA GLU A 50 24.41 -5.45 -27.36
C GLU A 50 23.18 -6.30 -27.84
N ALA A 51 21.95 -5.76 -27.94
CA ALA A 51 21.53 -4.35 -27.89
C ALA A 51 20.02 -4.15 -27.58
N LYS A 52 19.71 -3.03 -26.90
CA LYS A 52 18.61 -2.06 -27.19
C LYS A 52 17.15 -2.53 -27.09
N THR A 53 16.13 -1.75 -26.67
CA THR A 53 16.00 -0.42 -26.03
C THR A 53 14.52 -0.23 -25.66
N ALA A 54 14.18 0.27 -24.46
CA ALA A 54 12.95 1.07 -24.20
C ALA A 54 12.85 1.51 -22.72
N THR A 55 13.68 2.46 -22.29
CA THR A 55 13.46 3.17 -21.02
C THR A 55 12.40 4.25 -21.22
N VAL A 56 11.27 4.16 -20.52
CA VAL A 56 10.28 5.26 -20.47
C VAL A 56 10.60 6.17 -19.29
N ALA A 57 10.82 7.45 -19.57
CA ALA A 57 11.31 8.43 -18.60
C ALA A 57 10.23 8.91 -17.62
N ALA A 58 10.64 9.16 -16.37
CA ALA A 58 9.90 10.01 -15.46
C ALA A 58 10.17 11.50 -15.77
N PRO A 59 9.17 12.39 -15.69
CA PRO A 59 9.40 13.82 -15.86
C PRO A 59 9.93 14.43 -14.55
N LEU A 60 11.17 14.90 -14.62
CA LEU A 60 11.75 15.85 -13.67
C LEU A 60 11.06 17.21 -13.85
N VAL A 61 10.61 17.85 -12.77
CA VAL A 61 10.25 19.28 -12.77
C VAL A 61 10.96 20.00 -11.63
N GLU A 62 11.56 21.11 -12.00
CA GLU A 62 12.64 21.79 -11.28
C GLU A 62 12.10 22.90 -10.37
N ALA A 63 12.64 23.01 -9.16
CA ALA A 63 12.21 24.02 -8.20
C ALA A 63 12.76 25.40 -8.57
N THR A 64 11.87 26.41 -8.68
CA THR A 64 12.29 27.81 -8.85
C THR A 64 11.80 28.64 -7.65
N ALA A 65 12.73 29.15 -6.86
CA ALA A 65 12.44 30.12 -5.80
C ALA A 65 12.19 31.54 -6.39
N PRO A 66 11.69 32.48 -5.59
CA PRO A 66 12.65 33.47 -5.09
C PRO A 66 12.55 33.75 -3.59
N SER A 67 13.68 34.14 -3.00
CA SER A 67 13.82 34.64 -1.64
C SER A 67 14.17 36.14 -1.63
N THR A 68 14.35 36.70 -0.43
CA THR A 68 14.80 38.09 -0.09
C THR A 68 13.71 39.16 -0.12
N SER A 69 13.61 40.10 0.83
CA SER A 69 14.20 40.24 2.19
C SER A 69 13.31 41.20 2.98
N THR A 70 13.16 41.11 4.31
CA THR A 70 13.92 41.90 5.33
C THR A 70 13.26 41.56 6.69
N THR A 71 13.88 41.01 7.74
CA THR A 71 15.14 41.33 8.46
C THR A 71 14.97 42.37 9.58
N LEU A 72 14.60 41.85 10.75
CA LEU A 72 15.21 42.03 12.10
C LEU A 72 15.19 43.38 12.86
N ALA A 73 14.69 43.23 14.10
CA ALA A 73 15.30 43.61 15.39
C ALA A 73 15.00 44.99 16.04
N ALA A 74 14.84 44.92 17.37
CA ALA A 74 14.72 46.02 18.32
C ALA A 74 16.10 46.63 18.67
N PRO A 75 16.17 47.69 19.52
CA PRO A 75 16.33 47.39 20.95
C PRO A 75 15.67 48.35 21.96
N GLU A 76 15.81 47.93 23.22
CA GLU A 76 15.47 48.49 24.54
C GLU A 76 16.13 49.83 24.92
N SER A 77 15.48 50.66 25.76
CA SER A 77 16.08 51.35 26.94
C SER A 77 15.07 52.21 27.75
N ALA A 78 15.30 52.33 29.07
CA ALA A 78 14.49 53.10 30.04
C ALA A 78 15.09 54.50 30.34
N PRO A 79 14.46 55.38 31.19
CA PRO A 79 14.76 55.32 32.64
C PRO A 79 13.69 55.81 33.67
N ARG A 80 14.03 55.54 34.95
CA ARG A 80 13.47 55.97 36.28
C ARG A 80 13.43 57.51 36.50
N VAL A 81 12.72 58.14 37.47
CA VAL A 81 11.78 57.79 38.61
C VAL A 81 10.71 58.93 38.75
N LYS A 82 9.64 58.87 39.59
CA LYS A 82 9.60 59.29 41.04
C LYS A 82 8.20 59.02 41.67
N LYS A 83 8.17 58.65 42.97
CA LYS A 83 7.05 58.77 43.96
C LYS A 83 7.23 60.10 44.76
N PRO A 84 6.40 60.55 45.76
CA PRO A 84 5.26 59.94 46.49
C PRO A 84 4.06 60.95 46.62
N PRO A 85 3.19 60.98 47.68
CA PRO A 85 2.83 60.01 48.72
C PRO A 85 1.32 59.69 48.84
N ILE A 86 1.01 58.80 49.80
CA ILE A 86 -0.31 58.32 50.22
C ILE A 86 -1.18 59.44 50.81
N GLN A 87 -2.49 59.43 50.54
CA GLN A 87 -3.49 59.79 51.54
C GLN A 87 -4.60 58.73 51.60
N THR A 88 -4.82 58.23 52.81
CA THR A 88 -5.87 57.28 53.16
C THR A 88 -7.20 58.02 53.27
N SER A 89 -8.28 57.47 52.72
CA SER A 89 -9.64 57.91 53.05
C SER A 89 -10.55 56.69 53.05
N VAL A 90 -11.17 56.44 54.19
CA VAL A 90 -12.14 55.37 54.42
C VAL A 90 -13.48 55.86 53.92
N ASP A 91 -14.16 55.10 53.05
CA ASP A 91 -15.62 55.03 53.11
C ASP A 91 -16.20 53.75 52.47
N GLN A 92 -17.43 53.48 52.85
CA GLN A 92 -18.24 52.25 52.84
C GLN A 92 -18.16 51.22 51.67
N PRO A 93 -18.47 49.94 51.96
CA PRO A 93 -18.57 48.88 50.95
C PRO A 93 -19.86 49.01 50.12
N THR A 94 -19.71 49.23 48.80
CA THR A 94 -20.83 49.06 47.88
C THR A 94 -21.03 47.57 47.54
N GLU A 95 -22.27 47.10 47.59
CA GLU A 95 -22.72 45.69 47.53
C GLU A 95 -22.45 44.93 46.20
N SER A 96 -21.53 45.42 45.37
CA SER A 96 -21.40 45.02 43.95
C SER A 96 -20.44 43.86 43.68
N GLU A 97 -19.49 43.55 44.57
CA GLU A 97 -18.42 42.59 44.28
C GLU A 97 -18.82 41.11 44.44
N GLN A 98 -19.83 40.80 45.27
CA GLN A 98 -20.27 39.41 45.48
C GLN A 98 -20.98 38.79 44.25
N ILE A 99 -21.48 39.62 43.32
CA ILE A 99 -22.22 39.15 42.14
C ILE A 99 -21.28 38.67 41.01
N ARG A 100 -20.07 39.24 40.88
CA ARG A 100 -19.08 38.79 39.88
C ARG A 100 -18.44 37.46 40.25
N SER A 101 -18.05 37.28 41.51
CA SER A 101 -17.29 36.09 41.95
C SER A 101 -18.10 34.78 41.87
N ARG A 102 -19.43 34.84 42.05
CA ARG A 102 -20.32 33.66 41.99
C ARG A 102 -20.56 33.11 40.57
N LYS A 103 -20.32 33.89 39.51
CA LYS A 103 -20.60 33.47 38.12
C LYS A 103 -19.49 32.59 37.52
N SER A 104 -18.25 32.81 37.94
CA SER A 104 -17.05 32.13 37.41
C SER A 104 -17.04 30.64 37.71
N SER A 105 -17.41 30.23 38.93
CA SER A 105 -17.42 28.82 39.35
C SER A 105 -18.41 27.97 38.55
N SER A 106 -19.60 28.51 38.29
CA SER A 106 -20.63 27.83 37.49
C SER A 106 -20.21 27.66 36.03
N SER A 107 -19.55 28.68 35.44
CA SER A 107 -19.03 28.60 34.07
C SER A 107 -17.90 27.56 33.95
N SER A 108 -16.96 27.55 34.89
CA SER A 108 -15.86 26.57 34.94
C SER A 108 -16.37 25.12 35.11
N GLN A 109 -17.35 24.90 35.98
CA GLN A 109 -18.00 23.59 36.16
C GLN A 109 -18.78 23.15 34.92
N LYS A 110 -19.44 24.08 34.20
CA LYS A 110 -20.12 23.78 32.93
C LYS A 110 -19.12 23.42 31.82
N SER A 111 -17.96 24.08 31.79
CA SER A 111 -16.85 23.79 30.86
C SER A 111 -16.22 22.41 31.12
N SER A 112 -15.88 22.07 32.37
CA SER A 112 -15.31 20.75 32.70
C SER A 112 -16.30 19.61 32.41
N LYS A 113 -17.58 19.79 32.77
CA LYS A 113 -18.63 18.80 32.48
C LYS A 113 -18.87 18.62 30.97
N SER A 114 -18.78 19.70 30.19
CA SER A 114 -18.84 19.62 28.71
C SER A 114 -17.62 18.96 28.08
N ARG A 115 -16.41 19.21 28.60
CA ARG A 115 -15.18 18.52 28.15
C ARG A 115 -15.25 17.03 28.42
N ARG A 116 -15.71 16.63 29.62
CA ARG A 116 -15.90 15.23 29.99
C ARG A 116 -16.91 14.52 29.08
N ALA A 117 -18.09 15.10 28.84
CA ALA A 117 -19.07 14.53 27.92
C ALA A 117 -18.53 14.38 26.47
N ARG A 118 -17.69 15.31 26.01
CA ARG A 118 -16.99 15.21 24.70
C ARG A 118 -15.87 14.16 24.67
N LYS A 119 -15.30 13.79 25.82
CA LYS A 119 -14.35 12.66 25.93
C LYS A 119 -15.12 11.35 25.92
N GLU A 120 -16.14 11.22 26.77
CA GLU A 120 -17.02 10.05 26.87
C GLU A 120 -17.62 9.67 25.49
N GLU A 121 -18.08 10.65 24.71
CA GLU A 121 -18.57 10.39 23.34
C GLU A 121 -17.46 9.96 22.37
N LEU A 122 -16.25 10.53 22.46
CA LEU A 122 -15.11 10.10 21.63
C LEU A 122 -14.65 8.69 22.01
N THR A 123 -14.62 8.34 23.30
CA THR A 123 -14.36 6.99 23.79
C THR A 123 -15.37 6.01 23.18
N ARG A 124 -16.66 6.33 23.28
CA ARG A 124 -17.74 5.54 22.69
C ARG A 124 -17.57 5.38 21.18
N GLU A 125 -17.28 6.46 20.44
CA GLU A 125 -17.03 6.37 19.00
C GLU A 125 -15.80 5.51 18.65
N PHE A 126 -14.72 5.63 19.43
CA PHE A 126 -13.51 4.82 19.27
C PHE A 126 -13.79 3.34 19.51
N GLU A 127 -14.44 2.99 20.62
CA GLU A 127 -14.80 1.61 20.99
C GLU A 127 -15.68 0.94 19.92
N ASN A 128 -16.74 1.60 19.44
CA ASN A 128 -17.60 1.05 18.38
C ASN A 128 -16.84 0.81 17.07
N CYS A 129 -15.93 1.71 16.69
CA CYS A 129 -15.15 1.53 15.46
C CYS A 129 -14.08 0.45 15.65
N LEU A 130 -13.48 0.36 16.84
CA LEU A 130 -12.49 -0.66 17.19
C LEU A 130 -13.11 -2.06 17.15
N GLU A 131 -14.30 -2.24 17.72
CA GLU A 131 -15.06 -3.49 17.65
C GLU A 131 -15.39 -3.88 16.20
N GLN A 132 -15.88 -2.93 15.40
CA GLN A 132 -16.15 -3.15 13.97
C GLN A 132 -14.90 -3.61 13.20
N VAL A 133 -13.77 -2.93 13.39
CA VAL A 133 -12.51 -3.28 12.70
C VAL A 133 -11.93 -4.61 13.20
N LEU A 134 -11.94 -4.88 14.51
CA LEU A 134 -11.41 -6.12 15.05
C LEU A 134 -12.25 -7.34 14.63
N THR A 135 -13.57 -7.18 14.51
CA THR A 135 -14.49 -8.23 14.00
C THR A 135 -14.20 -8.49 12.53
N TRP A 136 -14.21 -7.46 11.69
CA TRP A 136 -13.91 -7.59 10.27
C TRP A 136 -12.50 -8.15 10.01
N LEU A 137 -11.49 -7.76 10.80
CA LEU A 137 -10.14 -8.33 10.70
C LEU A 137 -10.12 -9.84 11.01
N LEU A 138 -10.90 -10.30 12.01
CA LEU A 138 -11.01 -11.74 12.30
C LEU A 138 -11.66 -12.49 11.13
N GLU A 139 -12.76 -11.97 10.60
CA GLU A 139 -13.47 -12.55 9.45
C GLU A 139 -12.59 -12.59 8.19
N ALA A 140 -11.84 -11.52 7.91
CA ALA A 140 -10.97 -11.44 6.73
C ALA A 140 -9.68 -12.27 6.87
N GLU A 141 -9.11 -12.40 8.08
CA GLU A 141 -8.02 -13.33 8.36
C GLU A 141 -8.47 -14.79 8.21
N GLU A 142 -9.68 -15.13 8.69
CA GLU A 142 -10.29 -16.45 8.50
C GLU A 142 -10.54 -16.72 7.01
N GLU A 143 -11.18 -15.80 6.28
CA GLU A 143 -11.44 -15.92 4.84
C GLU A 143 -10.14 -16.16 4.06
N LEU A 144 -9.08 -15.36 4.31
CA LEU A 144 -7.79 -15.51 3.66
C LEU A 144 -7.12 -16.86 3.98
N SER A 145 -7.29 -17.37 5.21
CA SER A 145 -6.74 -18.67 5.64
C SER A 145 -7.45 -19.88 5.02
N LEU A 146 -8.72 -19.72 4.64
CA LEU A 146 -9.54 -20.76 4.00
C LEU A 146 -9.34 -20.85 2.49
N LEU A 147 -8.60 -19.92 1.87
CA LEU A 147 -8.32 -19.95 0.44
C LEU A 147 -7.25 -20.98 0.09
N ASP A 148 -7.59 -21.95 -0.76
CA ASP A 148 -6.68 -22.96 -1.32
C ASP A 148 -5.36 -22.37 -1.83
N GLU A 149 -4.27 -23.15 -1.80
CA GLU A 149 -3.00 -22.78 -2.43
C GLU A 149 -3.18 -22.42 -3.92
N VAL A 150 -2.36 -21.49 -4.42
CA VAL A 150 -2.44 -21.04 -5.81
C VAL A 150 -2.10 -22.20 -6.75
N ASP A 151 -3.04 -22.56 -7.63
CA ASP A 151 -2.81 -23.64 -8.60
C ASP A 151 -1.71 -23.21 -9.59
N GLU A 152 -0.88 -24.18 -10.01
CA GLU A 152 0.29 -23.97 -10.87
C GLU A 152 0.16 -24.64 -12.25
N ASN A 153 -0.89 -25.40 -12.49
CA ASN A 153 -1.00 -26.35 -13.59
C ASN A 153 -2.29 -26.18 -14.42
N ASP A 154 -3.42 -25.84 -13.79
CA ASP A 154 -4.70 -25.61 -14.46
C ASP A 154 -5.10 -24.12 -14.52
N LEU A 155 -5.07 -23.60 -15.74
CA LEU A 155 -5.46 -22.23 -16.07
C LEU A 155 -6.96 -21.94 -15.80
N LYS A 156 -7.82 -22.95 -15.73
CA LYS A 156 -9.25 -22.77 -15.40
C LYS A 156 -9.41 -22.55 -13.89
N THR A 157 -8.74 -23.36 -13.07
CA THR A 157 -8.67 -23.20 -11.61
C THR A 157 -8.01 -21.89 -11.19
N VAL A 158 -6.84 -21.53 -11.75
CA VAL A 158 -6.19 -20.24 -11.45
C VAL A 158 -7.08 -19.04 -11.80
N ARG A 159 -7.82 -19.09 -12.91
CA ARG A 159 -8.77 -18.03 -13.27
C ARG A 159 -9.93 -17.90 -12.28
N LYS A 160 -10.42 -19.03 -11.74
CA LYS A 160 -11.43 -19.01 -10.66
C LYS A 160 -10.84 -18.39 -9.39
N GLN A 161 -9.69 -18.88 -8.94
CA GLN A 161 -9.00 -18.38 -7.75
C GLN A 161 -8.70 -16.88 -7.84
N PHE A 162 -8.31 -16.38 -9.02
CA PHE A 162 -8.08 -14.95 -9.27
C PHE A 162 -9.37 -14.14 -9.07
N LYS A 163 -10.48 -14.56 -9.71
CA LYS A 163 -11.76 -13.86 -9.62
C LYS A 163 -12.37 -13.90 -8.22
N ASP A 164 -12.26 -15.04 -7.53
CA ASP A 164 -12.74 -15.18 -6.15
C ASP A 164 -11.95 -14.21 -5.25
N PHE A 165 -10.64 -14.11 -5.44
CA PHE A 165 -9.74 -13.21 -4.70
C PHE A 165 -9.89 -11.72 -5.04
N GLU A 166 -10.35 -11.36 -6.25
CA GLU A 166 -10.68 -9.97 -6.59
C GLU A 166 -11.78 -9.39 -5.67
N ASN A 167 -12.77 -10.20 -5.26
CA ASN A 167 -13.80 -9.76 -4.32
C ASN A 167 -13.22 -9.49 -2.93
N PHE A 168 -12.33 -10.37 -2.45
CA PHE A 168 -11.60 -10.18 -1.21
C PHE A 168 -10.75 -8.89 -1.25
N MET A 169 -10.02 -8.65 -2.34
CA MET A 169 -9.23 -7.42 -2.51
C MET A 169 -10.09 -6.14 -2.57
N ALA A 170 -11.33 -6.24 -3.06
CA ALA A 170 -12.30 -5.15 -2.99
C ALA A 170 -12.77 -4.88 -1.55
N SER A 171 -13.13 -5.93 -0.80
CA SER A 171 -13.48 -5.86 0.63
C SER A 171 -12.35 -5.26 1.48
N LEU A 172 -11.11 -5.72 1.27
CA LEU A 172 -9.89 -5.17 1.86
C LEU A 172 -9.79 -3.65 1.60
N THR A 173 -10.05 -3.20 0.37
CA THR A 173 -9.99 -1.78 0.02
C THR A 173 -11.10 -0.96 0.68
N GLU A 174 -12.34 -1.46 0.72
CA GLU A 174 -13.47 -0.78 1.36
C GLU A 174 -13.24 -0.56 2.86
N SER A 175 -12.60 -1.53 3.53
CA SER A 175 -12.26 -1.45 4.95
C SER A 175 -11.12 -0.49 5.29
N GLN A 176 -10.32 -0.03 4.32
CA GLN A 176 -9.20 0.89 4.55
C GLN A 176 -9.64 2.17 5.29
N ASP A 177 -10.75 2.79 4.86
CA ASP A 177 -11.29 4.00 5.51
C ASP A 177 -11.77 3.71 6.94
N THR A 178 -12.27 2.50 7.20
CA THR A 178 -12.77 2.09 8.52
C THR A 178 -11.62 1.88 9.50
N VAL A 179 -10.52 1.25 9.07
CA VAL A 179 -9.27 1.16 9.82
C VAL A 179 -8.71 2.56 10.11
N GLY A 180 -8.64 3.43 9.09
CA GLY A 180 -8.18 4.82 9.24
C GLY A 180 -8.99 5.61 10.28
N ARG A 181 -10.32 5.43 10.33
CA ARG A 181 -11.18 6.06 11.34
C ARG A 181 -10.86 5.59 12.77
N VAL A 182 -10.53 4.32 12.98
CA VAL A 182 -10.11 3.81 14.31
C VAL A 182 -8.81 4.44 14.74
N LEU A 183 -7.80 4.43 13.86
CA LEU A 183 -6.47 4.99 14.15
C LEU A 183 -6.58 6.48 14.51
N HIS A 184 -7.33 7.26 13.73
CA HIS A 184 -7.53 8.70 13.99
C HIS A 184 -8.29 8.96 15.30
N ARG A 185 -9.38 8.22 15.57
CA ARG A 185 -10.16 8.39 16.81
C ARG A 185 -9.36 8.03 18.06
N GLY A 186 -8.57 6.95 18.01
CA GLY A 186 -7.69 6.58 19.11
C GLY A 186 -6.59 7.61 19.35
N GLN A 187 -5.95 8.15 18.31
CA GLN A 187 -4.97 9.24 18.45
C GLN A 187 -5.59 10.49 19.10
N LEU A 188 -6.80 10.89 18.69
CA LEU A 188 -7.55 11.97 19.32
C LEU A 188 -7.92 11.69 20.78
N LEU A 189 -8.05 10.41 21.16
CA LEU A 189 -8.36 9.99 22.52
C LEU A 189 -7.09 9.96 23.40
N CYS A 190 -5.94 9.51 22.87
CA CYS A 190 -4.63 9.62 23.51
C CYS A 190 -4.32 11.07 23.90
N GLY A 191 -4.56 12.03 23.00
CA GLY A 191 -4.41 13.46 23.28
C GLY A 191 -5.40 14.05 24.31
N LYS A 192 -6.34 13.23 24.81
CA LYS A 192 -7.32 13.57 25.86
C LYS A 192 -7.28 12.57 27.04
N ALA A 193 -6.29 11.69 27.09
CA ALA A 193 -6.07 10.80 28.21
C ALA A 193 -5.83 11.62 29.48
N GLU A 194 -6.37 11.16 30.61
CA GLU A 194 -6.19 11.81 31.91
C GLU A 194 -4.91 11.33 32.60
N ASN A 195 -4.52 10.07 32.36
CA ASN A 195 -3.34 9.42 32.93
C ASN A 195 -2.53 8.69 31.83
N GLU A 196 -1.27 8.40 32.10
CA GLU A 196 -0.40 7.69 31.14
C GLU A 196 -0.85 6.24 30.91
N GLU A 197 -1.44 5.57 31.91
CA GLU A 197 -1.95 4.20 31.76
C GLU A 197 -3.12 4.13 30.75
N GLU A 198 -3.99 5.15 30.73
CA GLU A 198 -5.08 5.25 29.74
C GLU A 198 -4.50 5.44 28.33
N ARG A 199 -3.53 6.34 28.19
CA ARG A 199 -2.83 6.59 26.92
C ARG A 199 -2.15 5.32 26.39
N VAL A 200 -1.35 4.65 27.23
CA VAL A 200 -0.62 3.43 26.86
C VAL A 200 -1.57 2.29 26.47
N ALA A 201 -2.73 2.17 27.12
CA ALA A 201 -3.74 1.19 26.75
C ALA A 201 -4.32 1.44 25.35
N ILE A 202 -4.69 2.70 25.04
CA ILE A 202 -5.20 3.08 23.71
C ILE A 202 -4.12 2.89 22.64
N GLU A 203 -2.88 3.33 22.88
CA GLU A 203 -1.75 3.11 21.97
C GLU A 203 -1.46 1.62 21.73
N GLY A 204 -1.66 0.78 22.74
CA GLY A 204 -1.59 -0.67 22.62
C GLY A 204 -2.66 -1.23 21.67
N GLN A 205 -3.92 -0.83 21.83
CA GLN A 205 -5.01 -1.24 20.94
C GLN A 205 -4.78 -0.79 19.49
N LEU A 206 -4.34 0.46 19.29
CA LEU A 206 -4.00 0.99 17.96
C LEU A 206 -2.86 0.20 17.30
N ARG A 207 -1.84 -0.20 18.08
CA ARG A 207 -0.72 -1.01 17.58
C ARG A 207 -1.19 -2.40 17.15
N VAL A 208 -2.12 -3.03 17.86
CA VAL A 208 -2.71 -4.32 17.49
C VAL A 208 -3.49 -4.21 16.19
N VAL A 209 -4.37 -3.20 16.06
CA VAL A 209 -5.15 -2.97 14.82
C VAL A 209 -4.23 -2.72 13.63
N ASN A 210 -3.25 -1.83 13.77
CA ASN A 210 -2.32 -1.52 12.68
C ASN A 210 -1.43 -2.73 12.32
N GLY A 211 -1.01 -3.54 13.31
CA GLY A 211 -0.20 -4.73 13.07
C GLY A 211 -0.96 -5.77 12.22
N ARG A 212 -2.14 -6.17 12.69
CA ARG A 212 -3.01 -7.13 12.00
C ARG A 212 -3.42 -6.66 10.60
N TRP A 213 -3.78 -5.39 10.45
CA TRP A 213 -4.14 -4.82 9.16
C TRP A 213 -2.99 -4.87 8.15
N GLU A 214 -1.76 -4.49 8.54
CA GLU A 214 -0.63 -4.56 7.61
C GLU A 214 -0.22 -6.01 7.31
N GLU A 215 -0.25 -6.91 8.29
CA GLU A 215 0.01 -8.35 8.06
C GLU A 215 -0.99 -8.96 7.07
N LEU A 216 -2.30 -8.73 7.28
CA LEU A 216 -3.35 -9.14 6.36
C LEU A 216 -3.12 -8.58 4.96
N ARG A 217 -2.77 -7.30 4.86
CA ARG A 217 -2.50 -6.60 3.59
C ARG A 217 -1.25 -7.13 2.87
N GLU A 218 -0.16 -7.40 3.59
CA GLU A 218 1.07 -7.99 3.04
C GLU A 218 0.82 -9.42 2.51
N LEU A 219 0.16 -10.27 3.28
CA LEU A 219 -0.23 -11.62 2.86
C LEU A 219 -1.14 -11.59 1.62
N SER A 220 -2.07 -10.65 1.58
CA SER A 220 -2.98 -10.43 0.45
C SER A 220 -2.23 -10.01 -0.82
N MET A 221 -1.26 -9.10 -0.70
CA MET A 221 -0.40 -8.71 -1.82
C MET A 221 0.49 -9.86 -2.30
N HIS A 222 1.01 -10.67 -1.38
CA HIS A 222 1.79 -11.87 -1.73
C HIS A 222 0.95 -12.85 -2.54
N ARG A 223 -0.28 -13.14 -2.09
CA ARG A 223 -1.24 -14.00 -2.81
C ARG A 223 -1.64 -13.43 -4.17
N GLN A 224 -1.91 -12.12 -4.27
CA GLN A 224 -2.18 -11.45 -5.55
C GLN A 224 -1.03 -11.64 -6.55
N ASN A 225 0.21 -11.51 -6.08
CA ASN A 225 1.41 -11.68 -6.91
C ASN A 225 1.58 -13.14 -7.35
N ALA A 226 1.41 -14.10 -6.44
CA ALA A 226 1.45 -15.54 -6.77
C ALA A 226 0.40 -15.91 -7.84
N LEU A 227 -0.85 -15.44 -7.68
CA LEU A 227 -1.92 -15.60 -8.68
C LEU A 227 -1.54 -14.97 -10.04
N GLN A 228 -1.03 -13.74 -10.04
CA GLN A 228 -0.58 -13.03 -11.25
C GLN A 228 0.54 -13.80 -11.98
N LEU A 229 1.53 -14.31 -11.23
CA LEU A 229 2.68 -15.06 -11.75
C LEU A 229 2.26 -16.42 -12.31
N SER A 230 1.48 -17.20 -11.57
CA SER A 230 0.97 -18.50 -12.04
C SER A 230 0.12 -18.33 -13.30
N LEU A 231 -0.82 -17.37 -13.26
CA LEU A 231 -1.64 -17.01 -14.41
C LEU A 231 -0.74 -16.71 -15.62
N ASN A 232 0.16 -15.72 -15.52
CA ASN A 232 1.06 -15.31 -16.60
C ASN A 232 1.94 -16.44 -17.14
N ARG A 233 2.48 -17.30 -16.26
CA ARG A 233 3.26 -18.49 -16.64
C ARG A 233 2.44 -19.44 -17.50
N LEU A 234 1.17 -19.69 -17.14
CA LEU A 234 0.29 -20.56 -17.90
C LEU A 234 -0.09 -19.96 -19.26
N GLN A 235 -0.37 -18.65 -19.35
CA GLN A 235 -0.60 -17.97 -20.64
C GLN A 235 0.63 -18.11 -21.56
N THR A 236 1.81 -17.82 -21.02
CA THR A 236 3.08 -17.86 -21.76
C THR A 236 3.39 -19.28 -22.26
N LYS A 237 3.14 -20.31 -21.43
CA LYS A 237 3.27 -21.73 -21.82
C LYS A 237 2.33 -22.11 -22.97
N GLN A 238 1.09 -21.61 -22.97
CA GLN A 238 0.15 -21.84 -24.07
C GLN A 238 0.57 -21.12 -25.36
N LEU A 239 1.00 -19.85 -25.27
CA LEU A 239 1.51 -19.10 -26.43
C LEU A 239 2.75 -19.77 -27.05
N ALA A 240 3.70 -20.22 -26.23
CA ALA A 240 4.87 -20.96 -26.70
C ALA A 240 4.51 -22.33 -27.33
N THR A 241 3.38 -22.93 -26.95
CA THR A 241 2.86 -24.16 -27.58
C THR A 241 2.31 -23.86 -28.98
N ILE A 242 1.62 -22.73 -29.16
CA ILE A 242 1.13 -22.27 -30.47
C ILE A 242 2.28 -21.87 -31.39
N ASP A 243 3.23 -21.08 -30.90
CA ASP A 243 4.42 -20.65 -31.64
C ASP A 243 5.22 -21.86 -32.18
N LYS A 244 5.46 -22.86 -31.33
CA LYS A 244 6.10 -24.12 -31.73
C LYS A 244 5.29 -24.92 -32.75
N TRP A 245 3.96 -24.93 -32.62
CA TRP A 245 3.08 -25.62 -33.58
C TRP A 245 3.06 -24.92 -34.94
N LEU A 246 2.91 -23.59 -34.97
CA LEU A 246 2.98 -22.77 -36.18
C LEU A 246 4.32 -22.97 -36.88
N SER A 247 5.44 -22.86 -36.16
CA SER A 247 6.79 -23.10 -36.70
C SER A 247 6.92 -24.50 -37.34
N GLY A 248 6.31 -25.53 -36.75
CA GLY A 248 6.29 -26.88 -37.31
C GLY A 248 5.45 -27.00 -38.59
N VAL A 249 4.29 -26.35 -38.63
CA VAL A 249 3.41 -26.30 -39.80
C VAL A 249 4.04 -25.50 -40.95
N GLU A 250 4.66 -24.35 -40.65
CA GLU A 250 5.41 -23.53 -41.62
C GLU A 250 6.61 -24.29 -42.20
N PHE A 251 7.33 -25.04 -41.36
CA PHE A 251 8.41 -25.91 -41.82
C PHE A 251 7.90 -27.04 -42.73
N GLU A 252 6.82 -27.73 -42.37
CA GLU A 252 6.22 -28.77 -43.23
C GLU A 252 5.67 -28.20 -44.54
N MET A 253 5.10 -26.99 -44.52
CA MET A 253 4.61 -26.30 -45.73
C MET A 253 5.76 -25.83 -46.64
N THR A 254 6.86 -25.35 -46.07
CA THR A 254 8.06 -24.93 -46.82
C THR A 254 8.84 -26.13 -47.37
N SER A 255 8.73 -27.29 -46.72
CA SER A 255 9.38 -28.56 -47.14
C SER A 255 8.58 -29.32 -48.20
N CYS A 256 7.45 -28.80 -48.69
CA CYS A 256 6.71 -29.42 -49.79
C CYS A 256 7.54 -29.41 -51.08
N GLU A 257 7.74 -30.60 -51.66
CA GLU A 257 8.39 -30.76 -52.96
C GLU A 257 7.59 -30.07 -54.10
N PRO A 258 8.26 -29.74 -55.23
CA PRO A 258 7.56 -29.24 -56.42
C PRO A 258 6.49 -30.23 -56.92
N LEU A 259 5.55 -29.70 -57.70
CA LEU A 259 4.38 -30.44 -58.19
C LEU A 259 4.78 -31.79 -58.81
N ALA A 260 4.16 -32.87 -58.34
CA ALA A 260 4.49 -34.23 -58.73
C ALA A 260 4.52 -34.46 -60.26
N ASP A 261 5.62 -35.03 -60.74
CA ASP A 261 5.87 -35.39 -62.14
C ASP A 261 5.34 -36.78 -62.53
N SER A 262 4.95 -37.57 -61.54
CA SER A 262 4.64 -38.99 -61.63
C SER A 262 3.49 -39.35 -60.69
N GLN A 263 2.72 -40.39 -61.05
CA GLN A 263 1.57 -40.84 -60.26
C GLN A 263 1.96 -41.21 -58.81
N ASP A 264 3.11 -41.87 -58.63
CA ASP A 264 3.61 -42.25 -57.31
C ASP A 264 4.14 -41.07 -56.49
N ALA A 265 4.62 -39.99 -57.13
CA ALA A 265 4.90 -38.74 -56.45
C ALA A 265 3.60 -38.01 -56.05
N ALA A 266 2.58 -38.03 -56.92
CA ALA A 266 1.29 -37.39 -56.64
C ALA A 266 0.57 -38.05 -55.47
N LEU A 267 0.59 -39.38 -55.38
CA LEU A 267 0.04 -40.12 -54.23
C LEU A 267 0.78 -39.77 -52.92
N ARG A 268 2.12 -39.72 -52.94
CA ARG A 268 2.92 -39.28 -51.77
C ARG A 268 2.62 -37.82 -51.37
N GLN A 269 2.43 -36.93 -52.34
CA GLN A 269 2.07 -35.53 -52.10
C GLN A 269 0.66 -35.41 -51.47
N ILE A 270 -0.32 -36.18 -51.96
CA ILE A 270 -1.67 -36.24 -51.39
C ILE A 270 -1.64 -36.77 -49.94
N GLU A 271 -0.86 -37.82 -49.67
CA GLU A 271 -0.69 -38.37 -48.32
C GLU A 271 -0.06 -37.33 -47.37
N ALA A 272 0.98 -36.63 -47.81
CA ALA A 272 1.63 -35.57 -47.03
C ALA A 272 0.68 -34.41 -46.72
N HIS A 273 -0.10 -33.93 -47.70
CA HIS A 273 -1.12 -32.89 -47.48
C HIS A 273 -2.25 -33.37 -46.55
N THR A 274 -2.71 -34.61 -46.70
CA THR A 274 -3.75 -35.19 -45.83
C THR A 274 -3.27 -35.28 -44.38
N ARG A 275 -2.01 -35.67 -44.16
CA ARG A 275 -1.36 -35.67 -42.85
C ARG A 275 -1.25 -34.27 -42.25
N LEU A 276 -0.89 -33.26 -43.04
CA LEU A 276 -0.83 -31.86 -42.60
C LEU A 276 -2.22 -31.34 -42.23
N GLN A 277 -3.23 -31.60 -43.06
CA GLN A 277 -4.61 -31.25 -42.78
C GLN A 277 -5.12 -31.90 -41.48
N ALA A 278 -4.79 -33.17 -41.23
CA ALA A 278 -5.12 -33.84 -39.97
C ALA A 278 -4.46 -33.18 -38.74
N LYS A 279 -3.19 -32.74 -38.85
CA LYS A 279 -2.50 -31.98 -37.79
C LYS A 279 -3.15 -30.63 -37.52
N ILE A 280 -3.64 -29.94 -38.57
CA ILE A 280 -4.35 -28.66 -38.43
C ILE A 280 -5.67 -28.85 -37.71
N HIS A 281 -6.49 -29.82 -38.12
CA HIS A 281 -7.76 -30.13 -37.43
C HIS A 281 -7.53 -30.55 -35.97
N ALA A 282 -6.51 -31.36 -35.68
CA ALA A 282 -6.21 -31.80 -34.31
C ALA A 282 -5.76 -30.65 -33.38
N PHE A 283 -5.14 -29.59 -33.92
CA PHE A 283 -4.72 -28.44 -33.11
C PHE A 283 -5.85 -27.42 -32.86
N GLN A 284 -6.97 -27.53 -33.59
CA GLN A 284 -8.12 -26.65 -33.43
C GLN A 284 -8.65 -26.62 -31.98
N ASP A 285 -8.58 -27.74 -31.27
CA ASP A 285 -8.99 -27.82 -29.86
C ASP A 285 -8.09 -26.97 -28.94
N THR A 286 -6.78 -26.92 -29.20
CA THR A 286 -5.83 -26.07 -28.46
C THR A 286 -6.08 -24.59 -28.76
N ILE A 287 -6.46 -24.26 -30.00
CA ILE A 287 -6.87 -22.90 -30.37
C ILE A 287 -8.20 -22.52 -29.69
N ASN A 288 -9.15 -23.45 -29.58
CA ASN A 288 -10.43 -23.23 -28.90
C ASN A 288 -10.23 -22.99 -27.39
N ASP A 289 -9.34 -23.75 -26.74
CA ASP A 289 -8.92 -23.50 -25.35
C ASP A 289 -8.26 -22.11 -25.19
N LEU A 290 -7.50 -21.62 -26.17
CA LEU A 290 -6.94 -20.26 -26.14
C LEU A 290 -7.96 -19.16 -26.53
N SER A 291 -8.99 -19.48 -27.29
CA SER A 291 -10.12 -18.57 -27.53
C SER A 291 -10.88 -18.30 -26.22
N SER A 292 -11.02 -19.32 -25.36
CA SER A 292 -11.55 -19.17 -23.99
C SER A 292 -10.72 -18.23 -23.12
N PHE A 293 -9.47 -17.97 -23.48
CA PHE A 293 -8.51 -17.21 -22.70
C PHE A 293 -8.59 -15.69 -22.98
N VAL A 294 -8.82 -15.28 -24.22
CA VAL A 294 -9.00 -13.85 -24.58
C VAL A 294 -10.31 -13.26 -24.04
N ALA A 295 -11.36 -14.08 -23.93
CA ALA A 295 -12.71 -13.62 -23.54
C ALA A 295 -12.81 -12.98 -22.14
N VAL A 296 -11.86 -13.26 -21.24
CA VAL A 296 -11.87 -12.75 -19.85
C VAL A 296 -11.32 -11.32 -19.74
N VAL A 297 -10.41 -10.92 -20.63
CA VAL A 297 -9.82 -9.56 -20.61
C VAL A 297 -10.80 -8.50 -21.14
N SER A 298 -11.79 -8.92 -21.93
CA SER A 298 -12.72 -8.01 -22.63
C SER A 298 -13.99 -7.64 -21.85
N SER A 299 -14.21 -8.18 -20.65
CA SER A 299 -15.43 -7.93 -19.86
C SER A 299 -15.22 -7.01 -18.65
N VAL A 300 -14.47 -5.92 -18.83
CA VAL A 300 -14.56 -4.75 -17.93
C VAL A 300 -15.51 -3.74 -18.57
N PRO A 301 -16.80 -3.70 -18.19
CA PRO A 301 -17.66 -2.58 -18.57
C PRO A 301 -17.15 -1.32 -17.85
N CYS A 302 -16.44 -0.47 -18.58
CA CYS A 302 -16.11 0.87 -18.10
C CYS A 302 -17.41 1.66 -17.96
N SER A 303 -17.77 2.02 -16.72
CA SER A 303 -18.91 2.85 -16.36
C SER A 303 -18.53 3.71 -15.16
#